data_AF-A0A258S209-F1
#
_entry.id   AF-A0A258S209-F1
#
_cell.length_a   1.000
_cell.length_b   1.000
_cell.length_c   1.000
_cell.angle_alpha   90.00
_cell.angle_beta   90.00
_cell.angle_gamma   90.00
#
_symmetry.space_group_name_H-M   'P 1'
#
loop_
_entity.id
_entity.type
_entity.pdbx_description
1 polymer ?
#
loop_
_entity_poly.entity_id
_entity_poly.type
_entity_poly.pdbx_seq_one_letter_code
_entity_poly.pdbx_strand_id
1 'polypeptide(L)'
;LYYDHLKAQDLSLRYVDDLSQRAEQHAQAQPYTPQHHSAALVTPRREQVKSLIANLMQQHNVPHINLIKPGIGEATRVLLRRSPGLLILSNQAGNDVTHMHSLAVDKNVPILIDHNIAPYQAIAIIKDIHHASS
;
A
#
# COMPACT_ATOMS: atom_id res chain seq x y z
N LEU A 1 -15.50 18.22 5.54
CA LEU A 1 -15.13 19.62 5.84
C LEU A 1 -14.91 20.32 4.51
N TYR A 2 -15.56 21.46 4.29
CA TYR A 2 -15.41 22.29 3.09
C TYR A 2 -14.81 23.63 3.52
N TYR A 3 -13.78 24.09 2.82
CA TYR A 3 -13.03 25.31 3.18
C TYR A 3 -13.31 26.41 2.14
N ASP A 4 -14.38 27.16 2.34
CA ASP A 4 -14.85 28.21 1.41
C ASP A 4 -13.76 29.21 0.99
N HIS A 5 -12.92 29.63 1.92
CA HIS A 5 -11.86 30.62 1.68
C HIS A 5 -10.75 30.13 0.74
N LEU A 6 -10.65 28.81 0.49
CA LEU A 6 -9.67 28.22 -0.42
C LEU A 6 -10.22 27.94 -1.83
N LYS A 7 -11.48 28.32 -2.10
CA LYS A 7 -12.13 28.03 -3.39
C LYS A 7 -11.35 28.61 -4.58
N ALA A 8 -10.71 29.76 -4.42
CA ALA A 8 -9.91 30.38 -5.47
C ALA A 8 -8.60 29.62 -5.77
N GLN A 9 -8.15 28.78 -4.84
CA GLN A 9 -6.95 27.94 -4.97
C GLN A 9 -7.30 26.47 -5.26
N ASP A 10 -8.58 26.14 -5.44
CA ASP A 10 -9.01 24.78 -5.72
C ASP A 10 -8.60 24.37 -7.14
N LEU A 11 -7.60 23.47 -7.21
CA LEU A 11 -7.11 22.89 -8.45
C LEU A 11 -7.68 21.49 -8.71
N SER A 12 -8.59 21.00 -7.87
CA SER A 12 -9.04 19.61 -7.91
C SER A 12 -9.73 19.27 -9.23
N LEU A 13 -10.65 20.13 -9.68
CA LEU A 13 -11.35 19.95 -10.95
C LEU A 13 -10.38 19.98 -12.13
N ARG A 14 -9.53 21.02 -12.20
CA ARG A 14 -8.50 21.12 -13.24
C ARG A 14 -7.59 19.90 -13.28
N TYR A 15 -7.16 19.39 -12.13
CA TYR A 15 -6.33 18.20 -12.06
C TYR A 15 -7.05 16.98 -12.63
N VAL A 16 -8.32 16.76 -12.26
CA VAL A 16 -9.14 15.66 -12.79
C VAL A 16 -9.34 15.80 -14.30
N ASP A 17 -9.61 17.01 -14.78
CA ASP A 17 -9.78 17.30 -16.21
C ASP A 17 -8.48 17.02 -16.99
N ASP A 18 -7.34 17.52 -16.49
CA ASP A 18 -6.02 17.31 -17.09
C ASP A 18 -5.66 15.81 -17.15
N LEU A 19 -5.96 15.05 -16.08
CA LEU A 19 -5.71 13.61 -16.03
C LEU A 19 -6.61 12.83 -16.99
N SER A 20 -7.90 13.19 -17.03
CA SER A 20 -8.88 12.56 -17.91
C SER A 20 -8.52 12.78 -19.37
N GLN A 21 -8.17 14.02 -19.74
CA GLN A 21 -7.73 14.34 -21.10
C GLN A 21 -6.48 13.56 -21.50
N ARG A 22 -5.48 13.47 -20.61
CA ARG A 22 -4.27 12.66 -20.87
C ARG A 22 -4.58 11.18 -21.01
N ALA A 23 -5.47 10.65 -20.18
CA ALA A 23 -5.89 9.25 -20.25
C ALA A 23 -6.60 8.94 -21.58
N GLU A 24 -7.47 9.84 -22.04
CA GLU A 24 -8.16 9.73 -23.33
C GLU A 24 -7.17 9.79 -24.51
N GLN A 25 -6.25 10.75 -24.51
CA GLN A 25 -5.20 10.85 -25.52
C GLN A 25 -4.33 9.59 -25.55
N HIS A 26 -3.95 9.07 -24.39
CA HIS A 26 -3.21 7.82 -24.29
C HIS A 26 -4.02 6.63 -24.82
N ALA A 27 -5.30 6.53 -24.48
CA ALA A 27 -6.17 5.45 -24.95
C ALA A 27 -6.39 5.50 -26.48
N GLN A 28 -6.42 6.70 -27.07
CA GLN A 28 -6.49 6.87 -28.52
C GLN A 28 -5.17 6.51 -29.23
N ALA A 29 -4.03 6.93 -28.66
CA ALA A 29 -2.71 6.68 -29.23
C ALA A 29 -2.22 5.23 -29.04
N GLN A 30 -2.67 4.57 -27.97
CA GLN A 30 -2.41 3.19 -27.62
C GLN A 30 -3.74 2.53 -27.24
N PRO A 31 -4.53 2.07 -28.23
CA PRO A 31 -5.78 1.36 -27.97
C PRO A 31 -5.51 0.19 -27.04
N TYR A 32 -5.98 0.29 -25.81
CA TYR A 32 -5.89 -0.81 -24.85
C TYR A 32 -6.86 -1.89 -25.30
N THR A 33 -6.33 -2.96 -25.87
CA THR A 33 -7.08 -4.21 -25.98
C THR A 33 -7.16 -4.79 -24.57
N PRO A 34 -8.36 -4.92 -23.96
CA PRO A 34 -8.48 -5.61 -22.70
C PRO A 34 -7.89 -7.00 -22.88
N GLN A 35 -6.74 -7.25 -22.24
CA GLN A 35 -6.42 -8.62 -21.90
C GLN A 35 -7.57 -9.04 -21.00
N HIS A 36 -8.50 -9.83 -21.55
CA HIS A 36 -9.57 -10.44 -20.79
C HIS A 36 -8.89 -11.25 -19.69
N HIS A 37 -8.72 -10.63 -18.53
CA HIS A 37 -8.52 -11.34 -17.29
C HIS A 37 -9.87 -12.02 -17.10
N SER A 38 -10.00 -13.23 -17.66
CA SER A 38 -11.18 -14.04 -17.46
C SER A 38 -11.48 -14.08 -15.95
N ALA A 39 -12.73 -14.21 -15.54
CA ALA A 39 -13.05 -14.37 -14.12
C ALA A 39 -12.19 -15.47 -13.45
N ALA A 40 -11.74 -16.45 -14.24
CA ALA A 40 -10.77 -17.49 -13.86
C ALA A 40 -9.37 -16.98 -13.45
N LEU A 41 -8.92 -15.79 -13.88
CA LEU A 41 -7.66 -15.15 -13.48
C LEU A 41 -7.81 -14.15 -12.32
N VAL A 42 -9.03 -13.63 -12.06
CA VAL A 42 -9.30 -12.67 -10.98
C VAL A 42 -9.49 -13.38 -9.63
N THR A 43 -10.21 -14.50 -9.62
CA THR A 43 -10.38 -15.37 -8.44
C THR A 43 -9.05 -15.81 -7.80
N PRO A 44 -8.04 -16.31 -8.56
CA PRO A 44 -6.78 -16.74 -7.95
C PRO A 44 -6.02 -15.60 -7.28
N ARG A 45 -6.04 -14.36 -7.81
CA ARG A 45 -5.34 -13.24 -7.16
C ARG A 45 -5.99 -12.83 -5.83
N ARG A 46 -7.32 -12.85 -5.73
CA ARG A 46 -8.00 -12.52 -4.47
C ARG A 46 -7.70 -13.55 -3.39
N GLU A 47 -7.75 -14.84 -3.75
CA GLU A 47 -7.40 -15.91 -2.82
C GLU A 47 -5.91 -15.87 -2.44
N GLN A 48 -5.01 -15.59 -3.39
CA GLN A 48 -3.58 -15.38 -3.09
C GLN A 48 -3.35 -14.28 -2.06
N VAL A 49 -3.97 -13.10 -2.24
CA VAL A 49 -3.86 -12.00 -1.28
C VAL A 49 -4.47 -12.40 0.07
N LYS A 50 -5.63 -13.06 0.08
CA LYS A 50 -6.26 -13.52 1.32
C LYS A 50 -5.37 -14.51 2.07
N SER A 51 -4.78 -15.48 1.38
CA SER A 51 -3.82 -16.43 1.95
C SER A 51 -2.55 -15.74 2.46
N LEU A 52 -1.98 -14.79 1.69
CA LEU A 52 -0.85 -14.00 2.13
C LEU A 52 -1.13 -13.28 3.44
N ILE A 53 -2.26 -12.57 3.52
CA ILE A 53 -2.65 -11.84 4.72
C ILE A 53 -2.88 -12.79 5.90
N ALA A 54 -3.54 -13.93 5.69
CA ALA A 54 -3.75 -14.93 6.73
C ALA A 54 -2.41 -15.50 7.25
N ASN A 55 -1.47 -15.80 6.34
CA ASN A 55 -0.13 -16.28 6.71
C ASN A 55 0.62 -15.24 7.53
N LEU A 56 0.63 -13.97 7.11
CA LEU A 56 1.26 -12.88 7.85
C LEU A 56 0.63 -12.68 9.23
N MET A 57 -0.69 -12.81 9.34
CA MET A 57 -1.37 -12.76 10.64
C MET A 57 -0.89 -13.87 11.57
N GLN A 58 -0.77 -15.10 11.07
CA GLN A 58 -0.28 -16.23 11.85
C GLN A 58 1.21 -16.09 12.21
N GLN A 59 2.06 -15.78 11.23
CA GLN A 59 3.51 -15.69 11.40
C GLN A 59 3.94 -14.59 12.37
N HIS A 60 3.17 -13.50 12.43
CA HIS A 60 3.49 -12.33 13.26
C HIS A 60 2.51 -12.11 14.42
N ASN A 61 1.67 -13.11 14.73
CA ASN A 61 0.67 -13.06 15.81
C ASN A 61 -0.21 -11.79 15.74
N VAL A 62 -0.67 -11.42 14.55
CA VAL A 62 -1.48 -10.22 14.35
C VAL A 62 -2.95 -10.56 14.61
N PRO A 63 -3.59 -9.97 15.63
CA PRO A 63 -4.94 -10.36 16.05
C PRO A 63 -6.04 -9.92 15.06
N HIS A 64 -5.79 -8.86 14.29
CA HIS A 64 -6.78 -8.28 13.40
C HIS A 64 -6.18 -7.91 12.04
N ILE A 65 -6.87 -8.27 10.97
CA ILE A 65 -6.49 -7.95 9.59
C ILE A 65 -6.22 -6.45 9.36
N ASN A 66 -6.95 -5.59 10.08
CA ASN A 66 -6.82 -4.14 9.98
C ASN A 66 -5.47 -3.58 10.45
N LEU A 67 -4.65 -4.38 11.15
CA LEU A 67 -3.30 -4.03 11.54
C LEU A 67 -2.27 -4.26 10.43
N ILE A 68 -2.64 -4.99 9.37
CA ILE A 68 -1.81 -5.17 8.18
C ILE A 68 -2.14 -4.07 7.16
N LYS A 69 -1.09 -3.45 6.61
CA LYS A 69 -1.18 -2.31 5.70
C LYS A 69 -0.33 -2.61 4.47
N PRO A 70 -0.92 -3.25 3.46
CA PRO A 70 -0.19 -3.66 2.29
C PRO A 70 -0.04 -2.53 1.27
N GLY A 71 1.13 -2.45 0.64
CA GLY A 71 1.49 -1.44 -0.34
C GLY A 71 2.29 -0.27 0.24
N ILE A 72 3.08 0.37 -0.63
CA ILE A 72 4.02 1.45 -0.30
C ILE A 72 3.32 2.63 0.40
N GLY A 73 2.21 3.12 -0.17
CA GLY A 73 1.50 4.27 0.38
C GLY A 73 0.91 4.02 1.77
N GLU A 74 0.31 2.85 1.99
CA GLU A 74 -0.23 2.49 3.29
C GLU A 74 0.87 2.24 4.33
N ALA A 75 1.95 1.56 3.94
CA ALA A 75 3.08 1.30 4.82
C ALA A 75 3.83 2.59 5.20
N THR A 76 4.01 3.50 4.26
CA THR A 76 4.57 4.85 4.51
C THR A 76 3.69 5.62 5.50
N ARG A 77 2.36 5.55 5.34
CA ARG A 77 1.42 6.15 6.29
C ARG A 77 1.57 5.56 7.70
N VAL A 78 1.81 4.26 7.83
CA VAL A 78 2.05 3.63 9.13
C VAL A 78 3.33 4.16 9.77
N LEU A 79 4.44 4.16 9.01
CA LEU A 79 5.73 4.66 9.48
C LEU A 79 5.62 6.14 9.91
N LEU A 80 5.00 7.00 9.11
CA LEU A 80 4.96 8.43 9.38
C LEU A 80 4.09 8.80 10.60
N ARG A 81 2.91 8.17 10.75
CA ARG A 81 1.87 8.70 11.64
C ARG A 81 1.02 7.68 12.41
N ARG A 82 1.44 6.41 12.49
CA ARG A 82 0.77 5.38 13.32
C ARG A 82 1.77 4.80 14.33
N SER A 83 1.41 3.68 14.96
CA SER A 83 2.32 2.89 15.81
C SER A 83 2.93 1.76 14.98
N PRO A 84 4.06 1.97 14.26
CA PRO A 84 4.66 0.94 13.42
C PRO A 84 5.25 -0.19 14.27
N GLY A 85 4.95 -1.43 13.89
CA GLY A 85 5.41 -2.66 14.55
C GLY A 85 6.51 -3.38 13.77
N LEU A 86 6.24 -3.66 12.50
CA LEU A 86 7.16 -4.34 11.60
C LEU A 86 6.98 -3.76 10.19
N LEU A 87 8.08 -3.56 9.48
CA LEU A 87 8.08 -3.32 8.04
C LEU A 87 8.56 -4.58 7.32
N ILE A 88 7.81 -5.05 6.34
CA ILE A 88 8.19 -6.17 5.47
C ILE A 88 8.37 -5.62 4.06
N LEU A 89 9.52 -5.88 3.44
CA LEU A 89 9.86 -5.45 2.08
C LEU A 89 10.08 -6.68 1.19
N SER A 90 9.71 -6.57 -0.08
CA SER A 90 9.92 -7.65 -1.05
C SER A 90 11.39 -7.82 -1.45
N ASN A 91 12.19 -6.75 -1.31
CA ASN A 91 13.62 -6.74 -1.55
C ASN A 91 14.31 -5.65 -0.70
N GLN A 92 15.64 -5.71 -0.60
CA GLN A 92 16.44 -4.68 0.09
C GLN A 92 16.74 -3.45 -0.80
N ALA A 93 16.64 -3.61 -2.13
CA ALA A 93 17.15 -2.64 -3.10
C ALA A 93 16.12 -2.38 -4.20
N GLY A 94 15.42 -1.27 -4.06
CA GLY A 94 14.55 -0.70 -5.09
C GLY A 94 14.27 0.76 -4.77
N ASN A 95 14.29 1.63 -5.78
CA ASN A 95 14.05 3.08 -5.60
C ASN A 95 12.74 3.35 -4.82
N ASP A 96 11.74 2.50 -5.04
CA ASP A 96 10.41 2.58 -4.44
C ASP A 96 10.39 2.30 -2.93
N VAL A 97 11.37 1.55 -2.40
CA VAL A 97 11.41 1.14 -0.97
C VAL A 97 12.55 1.79 -0.18
N THR A 98 13.49 2.48 -0.84
CA THR A 98 14.61 3.15 -0.19
C THR A 98 14.16 4.15 0.88
N HIS A 99 13.17 4.99 0.58
CA HIS A 99 12.67 5.96 1.55
C HIS A 99 12.05 5.27 2.77
N MET A 100 11.48 4.08 2.60
CA MET A 100 10.84 3.33 3.67
C MET A 100 11.86 2.73 4.62
N HIS A 101 12.99 2.26 4.07
CA HIS A 101 14.10 1.78 4.87
C HIS A 101 14.62 2.88 5.80
N SER A 102 14.87 4.08 5.27
CA SER A 102 15.29 5.23 6.08
C SER A 102 14.28 5.55 7.19
N LEU A 103 12.99 5.65 6.84
CA LEU A 103 11.93 5.93 7.82
C LEU A 103 11.81 4.85 8.91
N ALA A 104 12.00 3.59 8.57
CA ALA A 104 11.97 2.49 9.52
C ALA A 104 13.18 2.51 10.46
N VAL A 105 14.38 2.76 9.93
CA VAL A 105 15.61 2.93 10.73
C VAL A 105 15.45 4.11 11.70
N ASP A 106 15.02 5.28 11.22
CA ASP A 106 14.85 6.48 12.05
C ASP A 106 13.86 6.27 13.21
N LYS A 107 12.90 5.36 13.03
CA LYS A 107 11.84 5.05 14.00
C LYS A 107 12.08 3.77 14.79
N ASN A 108 13.25 3.15 14.64
CA ASN A 108 13.59 1.85 15.24
C ASN A 108 12.53 0.77 14.97
N VAL A 109 12.01 0.74 13.75
CA VAL A 109 11.05 -0.27 13.28
C VAL A 109 11.85 -1.41 12.65
N PRO A 110 11.68 -2.66 13.12
CA PRO A 110 12.30 -3.82 12.49
C PRO A 110 11.92 -3.92 11.01
N ILE A 111 12.89 -4.32 10.18
CA ILE A 111 12.72 -4.55 8.75
C ILE A 111 12.94 -6.03 8.48
N LEU A 112 11.95 -6.68 7.86
CA LEU A 112 12.03 -8.04 7.36
C LEU A 112 12.03 -8.02 5.83
N ILE A 113 12.85 -8.85 5.21
CA ILE A 113 12.84 -9.05 3.77
C ILE A 113 12.16 -10.38 3.47
N ASP A 114 11.04 -10.32 2.77
CA ASP A 114 10.27 -11.50 2.38
C ASP A 114 9.84 -11.39 0.93
N HIS A 115 10.43 -12.23 0.07
CA HIS A 115 10.16 -12.26 -1.36
C HIS A 115 8.76 -12.84 -1.70
N ASN A 116 8.05 -13.40 -0.71
CA ASN A 116 6.74 -14.03 -0.89
C ASN A 116 5.57 -13.07 -0.69
N ILE A 117 5.81 -11.77 -0.47
CA ILE A 117 4.74 -10.78 -0.27
C ILE A 117 4.13 -10.25 -1.56
N ALA A 118 4.47 -10.83 -2.71
CA ALA A 118 3.86 -10.48 -4.00
C ALA A 118 2.32 -10.55 -3.90
N PRO A 119 1.57 -9.58 -4.46
CA PRO A 119 2.03 -8.54 -5.40
C PRO A 119 2.55 -7.26 -4.73
N TYR A 120 2.74 -7.22 -3.41
CA TYR A 120 3.17 -6.01 -2.71
C TYR A 120 4.70 -5.86 -2.73
N GLN A 121 5.18 -4.61 -2.76
CA GLN A 121 6.60 -4.30 -2.55
C GLN A 121 6.91 -4.01 -1.07
N ALA A 122 5.90 -3.61 -0.31
CA ALA A 122 6.02 -3.33 1.10
C ALA A 122 4.72 -3.61 1.84
N ILE A 123 4.82 -4.08 3.08
CA ILE A 123 3.70 -4.27 4.00
C ILE A 123 4.14 -3.75 5.37
N ALA A 124 3.33 -2.91 6.01
CA ALA A 124 3.54 -2.55 7.41
C ALA A 124 2.54 -3.25 8.33
N ILE A 125 3.02 -3.72 9.48
CA ILE A 125 2.20 -4.21 10.58
C ILE A 125 2.17 -3.13 11.66
N ILE A 126 0.98 -2.73 12.09
CA ILE A 126 0.75 -1.79 13.18
C ILE A 126 0.83 -2.54 14.52
N LYS A 127 1.51 -1.98 15.52
CA LYS A 127 1.50 -2.53 16.88
C LYS A 127 0.09 -2.43 17.46
N ASP A 128 -0.39 -3.51 18.04
CA ASP A 128 -1.61 -3.47 18.84
C ASP A 128 -1.30 -2.82 20.20
N ILE A 129 -1.63 -1.54 20.32
CA ILE A 129 -1.43 -0.76 21.55
C ILE A 129 -2.56 -0.95 22.57
N HIS A 130 -3.61 -1.70 22.24
CA HIS A 130 -4.74 -1.93 23.15
C HIS A 130 -4.60 -3.22 23.99
N HIS A 131 -3.67 -4.10 23.64
CA HIS A 131 -3.42 -5.37 24.35
C HIS A 131 -2.06 -5.41 25.09
N ALA A 132 -1.27 -4.33 25.09
CA ALA A 132 0.05 -4.26 25.74
C ALA A 132 -0.02 -4.02 27.27
N SER A 133 -1.08 -4.46 27.93
CA SER A 133 -1.26 -4.37 29.37
C SER A 133 -1.88 -5.67 29.89
N SER A 134 -1.04 -6.63 30.23
CA SER A 134 -1.30 -7.78 31.10
C SER A 134 0.03 -8.27 31.65
#